data_AF-A0A7X2D493-F1
#
_entry.id   AF-A0A7X2D493-F1
#
_cell.length_a   1.000
_cell.length_b   1.000
_cell.length_c   1.000
_cell.angle_alpha   90.00
_cell.angle_beta   90.00
_cell.angle_gamma   90.00
#
_symmetry.space_group_name_H-M   'P 1'
#
loop_
_entity.id
_entity.type
_entity.pdbx_description
1 polymer ?
#
loop_
_entity_poly.entity_id
_entity_poly.type
_entity_poly.pdbx_seq_one_letter_code
_entity_poly.pdbx_strand_id
1 'polypeptide(L)'
;MLKVAAALDAVNIAVGRAVRWAALLMVLLQFGIVLLRYVFGVSYIFLTESVLYLHGLFFMLGAGYTLLVDRHVRVDIFYARLTERGRAAIDVLGAVAFLFPAVIALGWFAWPSVFRSWMMLEGSISVGGIPASFLLKSTIPAFCALLAVQGLACLLRDLVRLRGGHVPTPVEAGRT
;
A
#
# COMPACT_ATOMS: atom_id res chain seq x y z
N MET A 1 8.45 -20.80 8.89
CA MET A 1 7.24 -20.12 8.38
C MET A 1 6.96 -18.83 9.14
N LEU A 2 6.73 -18.86 10.46
CA LEU A 2 6.42 -17.65 11.24
C LEU A 2 7.54 -16.60 11.27
N LYS A 3 8.82 -17.01 11.41
CA LYS A 3 9.96 -16.08 11.33
C LYS A 3 10.06 -15.36 9.97
N VAL A 4 9.71 -16.07 8.88
CA VAL A 4 9.69 -15.49 7.53
C VAL A 4 8.54 -14.50 7.39
N ALA A 5 7.34 -14.85 7.87
CA ALA A 5 6.20 -13.94 7.88
C ALA A 5 6.50 -12.64 8.67
N ALA A 6 7.16 -12.75 9.84
CA ALA A 6 7.57 -11.59 10.62
C ALA A 6 8.61 -10.72 9.92
N ALA A 7 9.55 -11.33 9.18
CA ALA A 7 10.51 -10.58 8.37
C ALA A 7 9.82 -9.81 7.23
N LEU A 8 8.80 -10.40 6.59
CA LEU A 8 8.00 -9.74 5.56
C LEU A 8 7.16 -8.59 6.13
N ASP A 9 6.61 -8.76 7.34
CA ASP A 9 5.90 -7.68 8.05
C ASP A 9 6.80 -6.48 8.32
N ALA A 10 8.06 -6.73 8.68
CA ALA A 10 9.01 -5.67 8.99
C ALA A 10 9.20 -4.70 7.81
N VAL A 11 9.12 -5.20 6.57
CA VAL A 11 9.16 -4.38 5.36
C VAL A 11 7.97 -3.42 5.32
N ASN A 12 6.74 -3.93 5.46
CA ASN A 12 5.54 -3.10 5.44
C ASN A 12 5.45 -2.16 6.64
N ILE A 13 5.94 -2.55 7.81
CA ILE A 13 6.04 -1.69 9.00
C ILE A 13 7.03 -0.56 8.77
N ALA A 14 8.20 -0.84 8.18
CA ALA A 14 9.19 0.19 7.86
C ALA A 14 8.65 1.19 6.84
N VAL A 15 8.02 0.69 5.76
CA VAL A 15 7.39 1.54 4.75
C VAL A 15 6.26 2.36 5.34
N GLY A 16 5.35 1.76 6.12
CA GLY A 16 4.26 2.49 6.78
C GLY A 16 4.76 3.59 7.73
N ARG A 17 5.84 3.35 8.49
CA ARG A 17 6.47 4.36 9.35
C ARG A 17 7.09 5.52 8.58
N ALA A 18 7.58 5.29 7.37
CA ALA A 18 8.06 6.35 6.49
C ALA A 18 6.88 7.11 5.86
N VAL A 19 5.91 6.39 5.31
CA VAL A 19 4.77 6.92 4.56
C VAL A 19 3.87 7.82 5.41
N ARG A 20 3.72 7.57 6.71
CA ARG A 20 2.93 8.45 7.61
C ARG A 20 3.38 9.91 7.58
N TRP A 21 4.66 10.18 7.31
CA TRP A 21 5.17 11.55 7.19
C TRP A 21 4.68 12.25 5.94
N ALA A 22 4.36 11.51 4.87
CA ALA A 22 3.77 12.07 3.66
C ALA A 22 2.40 12.68 3.94
N ALA A 23 1.58 12.07 4.82
CA ALA A 23 0.30 12.65 5.22
C ALA A 23 0.46 13.99 5.95
N LEU A 24 1.41 14.08 6.89
CA LEU A 24 1.71 15.34 7.58
C LEU A 24 2.20 16.41 6.59
N LEU A 25 3.11 16.04 5.69
CA LEU A 25 3.61 16.94 4.65
C LEU A 25 2.50 17.43 3.71
N MET A 26 1.57 16.56 3.33
CA MET A 26 0.40 16.93 2.52
C MET A 26 -0.46 17.99 3.21
N VAL A 27 -0.75 17.83 4.50
CA VAL A 27 -1.55 18.80 5.26
C VAL A 27 -0.85 20.16 5.30
N LEU A 28 0.46 20.17 5.56
CA LEU A 28 1.26 21.40 5.58
C LEU A 28 1.29 22.09 4.21
N LEU A 29 1.47 21.32 3.13
CA LEU A 29 1.44 21.85 1.77
C LEU A 29 0.06 22.41 1.41
N GLN A 30 -1.01 21.66 1.72
CA GLN A 30 -2.38 22.11 1.45
C GLN A 30 -2.70 23.40 2.20
N PHE A 31 -2.30 23.49 3.46
CA PHE A 31 -2.45 24.71 4.25
C PHE A 31 -1.66 25.88 3.64
N GLY A 32 -0.40 25.65 3.24
CA GLY A 32 0.41 26.64 2.54
C GLY A 32 -0.22 27.12 1.22
N ILE A 33 -0.78 26.22 0.42
CA ILE A 33 -1.49 26.55 -0.82
C ILE A 33 -2.68 27.48 -0.55
N VAL A 34 -3.48 27.18 0.49
CA VAL A 34 -4.62 28.00 0.89
C VAL A 34 -4.14 29.40 1.30
N LEU A 35 -3.09 29.51 2.12
CA LEU A 35 -2.54 30.81 2.49
C LEU A 35 -2.04 31.60 1.28
N LEU A 36 -1.22 30.99 0.43
CA LEU A 36 -0.69 31.64 -0.78
C LEU A 36 -1.81 32.13 -1.70
N ARG A 37 -2.84 31.31 -1.88
CA ARG A 37 -3.96 31.62 -2.77
C ARG A 37 -4.85 32.74 -2.22
N TYR A 38 -5.25 32.64 -0.97
CA TYR A 38 -6.29 33.52 -0.41
C TYR A 38 -5.73 34.75 0.31
N VAL A 39 -4.52 34.68 0.86
CA VAL A 39 -3.88 35.82 1.55
C VAL A 39 -2.99 36.60 0.59
N PHE A 40 -2.17 35.89 -0.20
CA PHE A 40 -1.16 36.51 -1.06
C PHE A 40 -1.59 36.60 -2.54
N GLY A 41 -2.70 35.99 -2.93
CA GLY A 41 -3.21 36.03 -4.31
C GLY A 41 -2.35 35.28 -5.33
N VAL A 42 -1.42 34.41 -4.90
CA VAL A 42 -0.50 33.67 -5.79
C VAL A 42 -0.83 32.17 -5.80
N SER A 43 -0.64 31.52 -6.95
CA SER A 43 -0.87 30.08 -7.09
C SER A 43 0.25 29.44 -7.90
N TYR A 44 0.89 28.42 -7.32
CA TYR A 44 1.92 27.63 -7.97
C TYR A 44 1.39 26.24 -8.33
N ILE A 45 1.46 25.88 -9.61
CA ILE A 45 1.03 24.58 -10.12
C ILE A 45 1.85 23.45 -9.48
N PHE A 46 3.16 23.65 -9.36
CA PHE A 46 4.08 22.74 -8.66
C PHE A 46 3.60 22.32 -7.27
N LEU A 47 3.13 23.26 -6.44
CA LEU A 47 2.65 22.94 -5.08
C LEU A 47 1.37 22.09 -5.13
N THR A 48 0.46 22.42 -6.05
CA THR A 48 -0.79 21.66 -6.22
C THR A 48 -0.51 20.24 -6.70
N GLU A 49 0.40 20.07 -7.65
CA GLU A 49 0.82 18.74 -8.10
C GLU A 49 1.61 17.97 -7.03
N SER A 50 2.38 18.66 -6.19
CA SER A 50 3.09 18.01 -5.06
C SER A 50 2.11 17.29 -4.13
N VAL A 51 0.95 17.90 -3.85
CA VAL A 51 -0.10 17.27 -3.04
C VAL A 51 -0.66 16.02 -3.73
N LEU A 52 -0.89 16.08 -5.05
CA LEU A 52 -1.34 14.92 -5.83
C LEU A 52 -0.31 13.78 -5.79
N TYR A 53 0.98 14.09 -5.96
CA TYR A 53 2.06 13.11 -5.95
C TYR A 53 2.21 12.47 -4.57
N LEU A 54 2.18 13.27 -3.51
CA LEU A 54 2.22 12.75 -2.14
C LEU A 54 0.99 11.91 -1.81
N HIS A 55 -0.19 12.29 -2.32
CA HIS A 55 -1.41 11.49 -2.14
C HIS A 55 -1.27 10.11 -2.79
N GLY A 56 -0.85 10.07 -4.06
CA GLY A 56 -0.61 8.82 -4.78
C GLY A 56 0.43 7.96 -4.08
N LEU A 57 1.56 8.55 -3.68
CA LEU A 57 2.61 7.87 -2.91
C LEU A 57 2.07 7.30 -1.60
N PHE A 58 1.31 8.11 -0.85
CA PHE A 58 0.74 7.73 0.44
C PHE A 58 -0.19 6.53 0.31
N PHE A 59 -1.09 6.56 -0.68
CA PHE A 59 -2.03 5.49 -0.92
C PHE A 59 -1.35 4.21 -1.42
N MET A 60 -0.48 4.33 -2.43
CA MET A 60 0.18 3.20 -3.08
C MET A 60 1.16 2.48 -2.14
N LEU A 61 1.95 3.24 -1.36
CA LEU A 61 2.90 2.63 -0.43
C LEU A 61 2.27 2.23 0.91
N GLY A 62 1.15 2.85 1.29
CA GLY A 62 0.42 2.52 2.51
C GLY A 62 -0.40 1.23 2.43
N ALA A 63 -0.77 0.77 1.23
CA ALA A 63 -1.68 -0.36 1.04
C ALA A 63 -1.21 -1.67 1.68
N GLY A 64 0.08 -1.98 1.57
CA GLY A 64 0.68 -3.17 2.21
C GLY A 64 0.58 -3.12 3.74
N TYR A 65 0.81 -1.95 4.34
CA TYR A 65 0.63 -1.75 5.78
C TYR A 65 -0.86 -1.87 6.19
N THR A 66 -1.78 -1.34 5.39
CA THR A 66 -3.22 -1.49 5.65
C THR A 66 -3.67 -2.96 5.62
N LEU A 67 -3.08 -3.77 4.71
CA LEU A 67 -3.31 -5.21 4.67
C LEU A 67 -2.71 -5.92 5.89
N LEU A 68 -1.55 -5.47 6.39
CA LEU A 68 -0.92 -6.00 7.60
C LEU A 68 -1.77 -5.84 8.85
N VAL A 69 -2.38 -4.66 9.03
CA VAL A 69 -3.20 -4.35 10.22
C VAL A 69 -4.62 -4.93 10.09
N ASP A 70 -4.89 -5.70 9.05
CA ASP A 70 -6.16 -6.39 8.79
C ASP A 70 -7.39 -5.46 8.84
N ARG A 71 -7.20 -4.20 8.44
CA ARG A 71 -8.26 -3.17 8.40
C ARG A 71 -9.08 -3.22 7.11
N HIS A 72 -9.01 -4.33 6.36
CA HIS A 72 -9.87 -4.52 5.20
C HIS A 72 -11.28 -4.88 5.66
N VAL A 73 -12.29 -4.31 5.01
CA VAL A 73 -13.69 -4.65 5.27
C VAL A 73 -13.91 -6.10 4.86
N ARG A 74 -13.85 -7.01 5.83
CA ARG A 74 -14.21 -8.42 5.67
C ARG A 74 -15.74 -8.52 5.75
N VAL A 75 -16.35 -9.32 4.88
CA VAL A 75 -17.78 -9.60 4.98
C VAL A 75 -17.97 -10.58 6.16
N ASP A 76 -18.06 -10.03 7.37
CA ASP A 76 -17.99 -10.76 8.64
C ASP A 76 -19.19 -11.68 8.93
N ILE A 77 -20.23 -11.63 8.10
CA ILE A 77 -21.48 -12.40 8.31
C ILE A 77 -21.23 -13.91 8.26
N PHE A 78 -20.37 -14.38 7.34
CA PHE A 78 -20.01 -15.79 7.23
C PHE A 78 -18.79 -16.16 8.09
N TYR A 79 -17.90 -15.20 8.33
CA TYR A 79 -16.67 -15.39 9.11
C TYR A 79 -16.94 -15.67 10.59
N ALA A 80 -17.92 -14.98 11.18
CA ALA A 80 -18.22 -15.09 12.60
C ALA A 80 -18.60 -16.53 13.03
N ARG A 81 -19.21 -17.31 12.13
CA ARG A 81 -19.72 -18.66 12.41
C ARG A 81 -18.72 -19.79 12.11
N LEU A 82 -17.59 -19.48 11.49
CA LEU A 82 -16.59 -20.46 11.06
C LEU A 82 -15.56 -20.74 12.18
N THR A 83 -15.09 -21.98 12.23
CA THR A 83 -13.95 -22.38 13.06
C THR A 83 -12.66 -21.75 12.55
N GLU A 84 -11.62 -21.67 13.41
CA GLU A 84 -10.29 -21.16 13.07
C GLU A 84 -9.73 -21.72 11.75
N ARG A 85 -9.94 -23.02 11.50
CA ARG A 85 -9.51 -23.69 10.26
C ARG A 85 -10.34 -23.27 9.04
N GLY A 86 -11.65 -23.09 9.21
CA GLY A 86 -12.54 -22.62 8.14
C GLY A 86 -12.19 -21.20 7.69
N ARG A 87 -11.88 -20.31 8.65
CA ARG A 87 -11.42 -18.95 8.37
C ARG A 87 -10.10 -18.96 7.59
N ALA A 88 -9.11 -19.71 8.09
CA ALA A 88 -7.82 -19.83 7.43
C ALA A 88 -7.92 -20.40 6.00
N ALA A 89 -8.85 -21.34 5.74
CA ALA A 89 -9.08 -21.87 4.40
C ALA A 89 -9.61 -20.80 3.43
N ILE A 90 -10.56 -19.97 3.87
CA ILE A 90 -11.10 -18.87 3.06
C ILE A 90 -10.04 -17.80 2.82
N ASP A 91 -9.24 -17.46 3.83
CA ASP A 91 -8.13 -16.51 3.67
C ASP A 91 -7.09 -16.98 2.65
N VAL A 92 -6.70 -18.26 2.71
CA VAL A 92 -5.80 -18.88 1.73
C VAL A 92 -6.40 -18.83 0.33
N LEU A 93 -7.68 -19.21 0.18
CA LEU A 93 -8.37 -19.16 -1.10
C LEU A 93 -8.44 -17.72 -1.63
N GLY A 94 -8.80 -16.75 -0.79
CA GLY A 94 -8.87 -15.34 -1.13
C GLY A 94 -7.52 -14.78 -1.57
N ALA A 95 -6.46 -15.14 -0.87
CA ALA A 95 -5.11 -14.74 -1.23
C ALA A 95 -4.70 -15.32 -2.59
N VAL A 96 -4.89 -16.62 -2.81
CA VAL A 96 -4.43 -17.33 -4.03
C VAL A 96 -5.31 -17.04 -5.25
N ALA A 97 -6.63 -16.96 -5.08
CA ALA A 97 -7.57 -16.79 -6.18
C ALA A 97 -7.88 -15.33 -6.54
N PHE A 98 -7.75 -14.40 -5.58
CA PHE A 98 -8.08 -13.00 -5.81
C PHE A 98 -6.87 -12.09 -5.65
N LEU A 99 -6.19 -12.12 -4.50
CA LEU A 99 -5.12 -11.14 -4.21
C LEU A 99 -3.92 -11.30 -5.16
N PHE A 100 -3.31 -12.49 -5.25
CA PHE A 100 -2.15 -12.70 -6.10
C PHE A 100 -2.45 -12.50 -7.59
N PRO A 101 -3.55 -13.05 -8.16
CA PRO A 101 -3.89 -12.83 -9.55
C PRO A 101 -4.14 -11.35 -9.87
N ALA A 102 -4.82 -10.62 -8.98
CA ALA A 102 -5.07 -9.19 -9.17
C ALA A 102 -3.77 -8.38 -9.13
N VAL A 103 -2.89 -8.64 -8.17
CA VAL A 103 -1.61 -7.93 -8.03
C VAL A 103 -0.67 -8.23 -9.20
N ILE A 104 -0.62 -9.49 -9.65
CA ILE A 104 0.19 -9.89 -10.81
C ILE A 104 -0.36 -9.25 -12.09
N ALA A 105 -1.67 -9.31 -12.32
CA ALA A 105 -2.30 -8.70 -13.48
C ALA A 105 -2.06 -7.18 -13.49
N LEU A 106 -2.29 -6.50 -12.37
CA LEU A 106 -2.06 -5.06 -12.23
C LEU A 106 -0.59 -4.71 -12.55
N GLY A 107 0.36 -5.45 -11.98
CA GLY A 107 1.78 -5.25 -12.24
C GLY A 107 2.14 -5.47 -13.71
N TRP A 108 1.63 -6.54 -14.32
CA TRP A 108 1.87 -6.90 -15.72
C TRP A 108 1.36 -5.82 -16.69
N PHE A 109 0.13 -5.33 -16.48
CA PHE A 109 -0.45 -4.28 -17.34
C PHE A 109 0.16 -2.90 -17.08
N ALA A 110 0.59 -2.62 -15.85
CA ALA A 110 1.25 -1.35 -15.52
C ALA A 110 2.68 -1.27 -16.06
N TRP A 111 3.41 -2.40 -16.14
CA TRP A 111 4.84 -2.42 -16.44
C TRP A 111 5.25 -1.71 -17.74
N PRO A 112 4.58 -1.93 -18.90
CA PRO A 112 4.94 -1.23 -20.13
C PRO A 112 4.71 0.28 -20.08
N SER A 113 3.74 0.73 -19.25
CA SER A 113 3.50 2.16 -19.03
C SER A 113 4.63 2.76 -18.21
N VAL A 114 4.96 2.14 -17.07
CA VAL A 114 6.04 2.60 -16.19
C VAL A 114 7.38 2.63 -16.92
N PHE A 115 7.72 1.56 -17.63
CA PHE A 115 8.99 1.46 -18.36
C PHE A 115 9.15 2.58 -19.40
N ARG A 116 8.11 2.84 -20.20
CA ARG A 116 8.11 3.93 -21.19
C ARG A 116 8.25 5.30 -20.53
N SER A 117 7.59 5.52 -19.41
CA SER A 117 7.70 6.78 -18.65
C SER A 117 9.11 7.03 -18.15
N TRP A 118 9.83 5.98 -17.71
CA TRP A 118 11.24 6.10 -17.32
C TRP A 118 12.17 6.36 -18.50
N MET A 119 11.95 5.70 -19.64
CA MET A 119 12.76 5.93 -20.85
C MET A 119 12.66 7.38 -21.35
N MET A 120 11.47 7.98 -21.26
CA MET A 120 11.21 9.33 -21.73
C MET A 120 11.42 10.41 -20.66
N LEU A 121 11.75 10.02 -19.42
CA LEU A 121 11.74 10.90 -18.24
C LEU A 121 10.50 11.79 -18.22
N GLU A 122 9.34 11.13 -18.30
CA GLU A 122 8.05 11.79 -18.56
C GLU A 122 7.78 12.91 -17.54
N GLY A 123 7.59 14.11 -18.07
CA GLY A 123 7.32 15.32 -17.30
C GLY A 123 5.85 15.47 -16.91
N SER A 124 5.51 16.61 -16.30
CA SER A 124 4.10 16.93 -16.03
C SER A 124 3.35 17.28 -17.33
N ILE A 125 2.06 16.95 -17.35
CA ILE A 125 1.11 17.39 -18.39
C ILE A 125 0.86 18.90 -18.27
N SER A 126 1.01 19.46 -17.07
CA SER A 126 0.79 20.88 -16.79
C SER A 126 2.05 21.70 -17.01
N VAL A 127 1.90 22.86 -17.65
CA VAL A 127 2.97 23.87 -17.77
C VAL A 127 3.34 24.36 -16.36
N GLY A 128 4.61 24.19 -15.97
CA GLY A 128 5.09 24.53 -14.61
C GLY A 128 4.81 23.45 -13.55
N GLY A 129 4.40 22.25 -13.96
CA GLY A 129 4.26 21.08 -13.09
C GLY A 129 5.57 20.34 -12.81
N ILE A 130 5.50 19.29 -11.99
CA ILE A 130 6.66 18.49 -11.57
C ILE A 130 7.10 17.60 -12.74
N PRO A 131 8.34 17.74 -13.26
CA PRO A 131 8.82 16.90 -14.36
C PRO A 131 9.26 15.50 -13.87
N ALA A 132 8.44 14.84 -13.06
CA ALA A 132 8.77 13.56 -12.43
C ALA A 132 7.61 12.57 -12.43
N SER A 133 6.73 12.61 -13.43
CA SER A 133 5.57 11.71 -13.56
C SER A 133 5.97 10.23 -13.57
N PHE A 134 7.19 9.93 -14.03
CA PHE A 134 7.76 8.59 -13.97
C PHE A 134 7.97 8.06 -12.54
N LEU A 135 8.27 8.93 -11.56
CA LEU A 135 8.35 8.55 -10.14
C LEU A 135 6.97 8.26 -9.56
N LEU A 136 5.94 9.00 -10.00
CA LEU A 136 4.57 8.71 -9.57
C LEU A 136 4.12 7.35 -10.13
N LYS A 137 4.40 7.07 -11.40
CA LYS A 137 4.05 5.79 -12.02
C LYS A 137 4.82 4.60 -11.41
N SER A 138 6.04 4.79 -10.92
CA SER A 138 6.79 3.73 -10.23
C SER A 138 6.18 3.34 -8.88
N THR A 139 5.29 4.14 -8.31
CA THR A 139 4.54 3.74 -7.10
C THR A 139 3.58 2.58 -7.36
N ILE A 140 3.15 2.36 -8.61
CA ILE A 140 2.26 1.23 -8.99
C ILE A 140 2.96 -0.12 -8.81
N PRO A 141 4.14 -0.39 -9.40
CA PRO A 141 4.83 -1.66 -9.16
C PRO A 141 5.29 -1.78 -7.70
N ALA A 142 5.60 -0.68 -7.01
CA ALA A 142 5.88 -0.71 -5.57
C ALA A 142 4.65 -1.15 -4.75
N PHE A 143 3.46 -0.64 -5.06
CA PHE A 143 2.19 -1.08 -4.49
C PHE A 143 1.98 -2.58 -4.69
N CYS A 144 2.17 -3.08 -5.93
CA CYS A 144 2.05 -4.50 -6.22
C CYS A 144 3.04 -5.33 -5.39
N ALA A 145 4.31 -4.91 -5.32
CA ALA A 145 5.33 -5.62 -4.57
C ALA A 145 5.00 -5.67 -3.06
N LEU A 146 4.58 -4.55 -2.47
CA LEU A 146 4.24 -4.46 -1.04
C LEU A 146 3.03 -5.32 -0.69
N LEU A 147 1.99 -5.31 -1.53
CA LEU A 147 0.84 -6.20 -1.36
C LEU A 147 1.19 -7.67 -1.53
N ALA A 148 2.03 -8.02 -2.50
CA ALA A 148 2.48 -9.41 -2.68
C ALA A 148 3.29 -9.90 -1.47
N VAL A 149 4.19 -9.06 -0.94
CA VAL A 149 4.97 -9.34 0.28
C VAL A 149 4.05 -9.54 1.48
N GLN A 150 3.08 -8.64 1.68
CA GLN A 150 2.16 -8.78 2.81
C GLN A 150 1.20 -9.96 2.65
N GLY A 151 0.67 -10.16 1.44
CA GLY A 151 -0.19 -11.29 1.10
C GLY A 151 0.50 -12.62 1.34
N LEU A 152 1.79 -12.72 1.02
CA LEU A 152 2.59 -13.90 1.32
C LEU A 152 2.77 -14.11 2.83
N ALA A 153 3.00 -13.04 3.60
CA ALA A 153 3.10 -13.13 5.06
C ALA A 153 1.79 -13.65 5.69
N CYS A 154 0.64 -13.15 5.23
CA CYS A 154 -0.67 -13.62 5.65
C CYS A 154 -0.90 -15.09 5.25
N LEU A 155 -0.66 -15.44 3.99
CA LEU A 155 -0.79 -16.80 3.48
C LEU A 155 0.03 -17.81 4.30
N LEU A 156 1.28 -17.46 4.64
CA LEU A 156 2.14 -18.31 5.46
C LEU A 156 1.58 -18.54 6.87
N ARG A 157 0.92 -17.54 7.48
CA ARG A 157 0.27 -17.71 8.79
C ARG A 157 -0.98 -18.58 8.67
N ASP A 158 -1.79 -18.37 7.65
CA ASP A 158 -3.02 -19.14 7.47
C ASP A 158 -2.73 -20.61 7.14
N LEU A 159 -1.66 -20.90 6.40
CA LEU A 159 -1.15 -22.26 6.21
C LEU A 159 -0.72 -22.92 7.52
N VAL A 160 -0.13 -22.17 8.46
CA VAL A 160 0.23 -22.69 9.79
C VAL A 160 -1.03 -23.00 10.61
N ARG A 161 -2.05 -22.12 10.57
CA ARG A 161 -3.35 -22.33 11.23
C ARG A 161 -4.06 -23.57 10.69
N LEU A 162 -4.04 -23.78 9.37
CA LEU A 162 -4.62 -24.97 8.72
C LEU A 162 -3.94 -26.28 9.17
N ARG A 163 -2.63 -26.25 9.39
CA ARG A 163 -1.86 -27.39 9.92
C ARG A 163 -2.08 -27.63 11.42
N GLY A 164 -2.93 -26.84 12.08
CA GLY A 164 -3.19 -26.94 13.52
C GLY A 164 -2.14 -26.27 14.39
N GLY A 165 -1.25 -25.45 13.82
CA GLY A 165 -0.30 -24.65 14.57
C GLY A 165 -0.98 -23.42 15.19
N HIS A 166 -0.66 -23.12 16.44
CA HIS A 166 -1.08 -21.88 17.08
C HIS A 166 -0.28 -20.70 16.48
N VAL A 167 -0.98 -19.71 15.94
CA VAL A 167 -0.37 -18.47 15.44
C VAL A 167 -0.71 -17.38 16.46
N PRO A 168 0.30 -16.77 17.12
CA PRO A 168 0.07 -15.67 18.05
C PRO A 168 -0.70 -14.55 17.35
N THR A 169 -1.68 -13.97 18.03
CA THR A 169 -2.47 -12.88 17.44
C THR A 169 -1.60 -11.62 17.31
N PRO A 170 -1.71 -10.84 16.22
CA PRO A 170 -0.89 -9.63 16.01
C PRO A 170 -0.98 -8.59 17.13
N VAL A 171 -2.05 -8.61 17.93
CA VAL A 171 -2.29 -7.71 19.07
C VAL A 171 -1.32 -7.98 20.24
N GLU A 172 -0.80 -9.19 20.38
CA GLU A 172 0.18 -9.53 21.44
C GLU A 172 1.61 -9.10 21.06
N ALA A 173 1.94 -9.06 19.78
CA ALA A 173 3.28 -8.73 19.29
C ALA A 173 3.63 -7.23 19.32
N GLY A 174 2.65 -6.35 19.56
CA GLY A 174 2.85 -4.90 19.66
C GLY A 174 2.90 -4.36 21.10
N ARG A 175 2.91 -5.23 22.11
CA ARG A 175 2.93 -4.87 23.54
C ARG A 175 4.30 -4.95 24.22
N THR A 176 5.37 -5.15 23.46
CA THR A 176 6.76 -5.15 23.96
C THR A 176 7.58 -4.07 23.29
#